data_AF-A0A4Z1CTW8-F1
#
_entry.id   AF-A0A4Z1CTW8-F1
#
_cell.length_a   1.000
_cell.length_b   1.000
_cell.length_c   1.000
_cell.angle_alpha   90.00
_cell.angle_beta   90.00
_cell.angle_gamma   90.00
#
_symmetry.space_group_name_H-M   'P 1'
#
loop_
_entity.id
_entity.type
_entity.pdbx_description
1 polymer ?
#
loop_
_entity_poly.entity_id
_entity_poly.type
_entity_poly.pdbx_seq_one_letter_code
_entity_poly.pdbx_strand_id
1 'polypeptide(L)' 'MSLSRSTSPGSTVAPGGCRWCGIEARGHGRQHVVGVGWHVWTAPTLQQRKERMLQRRAVRPVRKPGPGGR' A
#
# COMPACT_ATOMS: atom_id res chain seq x y z
N MET A 1 -22.00 6.44 -19.85
CA MET A 1 -21.17 5.42 -19.15
C MET A 1 -19.74 5.92 -19.10
N SER A 2 -19.27 6.43 -17.97
CA SER A 2 -17.83 6.71 -17.75
C SER A 2 -17.55 6.71 -16.25
N LEU A 3 -17.15 5.56 -15.72
CA LEU A 3 -16.60 5.48 -14.38
C LEU A 3 -15.14 5.89 -14.45
N SER A 4 -14.88 7.17 -14.18
CA SER A 4 -13.55 7.68 -13.84
C SER A 4 -12.98 6.80 -12.74
N ARG A 5 -12.03 5.92 -13.09
CA ARG A 5 -11.24 5.15 -12.13
C ARG A 5 -10.25 6.09 -11.46
N SER A 6 -10.77 6.94 -10.58
CA SER A 6 -9.96 7.68 -9.62
C SER A 6 -9.40 6.65 -8.64
N THR A 7 -8.10 6.38 -8.74
CA THR A 7 -7.34 5.71 -7.70
C THR A 7 -7.51 6.51 -6.42
N SER A 8 -8.42 6.09 -5.54
CA SER A 8 -8.55 6.66 -4.21
C SER A 8 -7.20 6.49 -3.49
N PRO A 9 -6.62 7.54 -2.88
CA PRO A 9 -5.34 7.46 -2.17
C PRO A 9 -5.43 6.67 -0.84
N GLY A 10 -6.56 5.98 -0.60
CA GLY A 10 -6.79 5.14 0.57
C GLY A 10 -6.33 3.69 0.41
N SER A 11 -5.69 3.31 -0.71
CA SER A 11 -5.10 1.97 -0.82
C SER A 11 -3.86 1.91 0.06
N THR A 12 -4.01 1.40 1.29
CA THR A 12 -2.91 1.13 2.21
C THR A 12 -1.76 0.53 1.44
N VAL A 13 -0.65 1.27 1.30
CA VAL A 13 0.50 0.81 0.52
C VAL A 13 0.86 -0.56 1.03
N ALA A 14 0.75 -1.54 0.16
CA ALA A 14 1.00 -2.90 0.56
C ALA A 14 2.48 -3.00 0.99
N PRO A 15 2.80 -3.69 2.10
CA PRO A 15 4.14 -3.62 2.66
C PRO A 15 5.23 -3.99 1.64
N GLY A 16 4.94 -4.97 0.78
CA GLY A 16 5.81 -5.46 -0.28
C GLY A 16 5.79 -4.66 -1.59
N GLY A 17 4.94 -3.65 -1.71
CA GLY A 17 4.80 -2.83 -2.90
C GLY A 17 6.07 -2.06 -3.24
N CYS A 18 6.17 -1.61 -4.49
CA CYS A 18 7.33 -0.94 -5.05
C CYS A 18 7.88 0.16 -4.13
N ARG A 19 9.21 0.29 -4.11
CA ARG A 19 9.94 1.30 -3.34
C ARG A 19 9.42 2.72 -3.58
N TRP A 20 9.04 3.03 -4.83
CA TRP A 20 8.75 4.39 -5.28
C TRP A 20 7.25 4.70 -5.26
N CYS A 21 6.42 3.84 -5.86
CA CYS A 21 4.98 4.08 -6.01
C CYS A 21 4.11 3.21 -5.10
N GLY A 22 4.66 2.20 -4.42
CA GLY A 22 3.90 1.32 -3.52
C GLY A 22 3.01 0.27 -4.20
N ILE A 23 3.02 0.18 -5.54
CA ILE A 23 2.23 -0.80 -6.30
C ILE A 23 2.88 -2.19 -6.18
N GLU A 24 2.05 -3.23 -5.99
CA GLU A 24 2.48 -4.62 -5.87
C GLU A 24 3.17 -5.15 -7.14
N ALA A 25 4.06 -6.14 -6.96
CA ALA A 25 4.91 -6.66 -8.05
C ALA A 25 4.08 -7.24 -9.21
N ARG A 26 3.03 -8.00 -8.87
CA ARG A 26 2.12 -8.64 -9.82
C ARG A 26 1.15 -7.58 -10.38
N GLY A 27 1.63 -6.77 -11.32
CA GLY A 27 0.82 -5.75 -12.01
C GLY A 27 1.47 -4.37 -12.10
N HIS A 28 2.67 -4.18 -11.56
CA HIS A 28 3.34 -2.87 -11.57
C HIS A 28 3.65 -2.34 -12.98
N GLY A 29 4.12 -3.21 -13.89
CA GLY A 29 4.59 -2.78 -15.21
C GLY A 29 5.68 -1.71 -15.10
N ARG A 30 5.53 -0.60 -15.83
CA ARG A 30 6.39 0.59 -15.76
C ARG A 30 5.55 1.80 -15.38
N GLN A 31 5.99 2.55 -14.37
CA GLN A 31 5.26 3.68 -13.83
C GLN A 31 6.12 4.94 -13.78
N HIS A 32 5.48 6.10 -13.84
CA HIS A 32 6.15 7.39 -13.69
C HIS A 32 5.83 7.99 -12.32
N VAL A 33 6.86 8.36 -11.56
CA VAL A 33 6.71 9.07 -10.28
C VAL A 33 7.52 10.36 -10.36
N VAL A 34 6.89 11.48 -9.97
CA VAL A 34 7.56 12.79 -9.93
C VAL A 34 8.79 12.71 -9.00
N GLY A 35 9.95 13.16 -9.48
CA GLY A 35 11.23 13.11 -8.75
C GLY A 35 12.03 11.83 -8.91
N VAL A 36 11.41 10.73 -9.36
CA VAL A 36 12.10 9.45 -9.66
C VAL A 36 12.15 9.17 -11.17
N GLY A 37 11.16 9.68 -11.91
CA GLY A 37 10.99 9.40 -13.33
C GLY A 37 10.33 8.05 -13.60
N TRP A 38 10.52 7.56 -14.81
CA TRP A 38 10.04 6.23 -15.22
C TRP A 38 10.82 5.14 -14.52
N HIS A 39 10.12 4.23 -13.84
CA HIS A 39 10.74 3.11 -13.14
C HIS A 39 9.96 1.82 -13.33
N VAL A 40 10.70 0.71 -13.26
CA VAL A 40 10.15 -0.64 -13.12
C VAL A 40 9.99 -0.97 -11.64
N TRP A 41 9.32 -2.08 -11.35
CA TRP A 41 9.13 -2.52 -9.98
C TRP A 41 10.49 -2.68 -9.30
N THR A 42 10.65 -2.01 -8.16
CA THR A 42 11.85 -2.08 -7.34
C THR A 42 11.44 -2.52 -5.95
N ALA A 43 12.06 -3.59 -5.44
CA ALA A 43 11.75 -4.10 -4.11
C ALA A 43 11.89 -3.00 -3.04
N PRO A 44 10.94 -2.89 -2.11
CA PRO A 44 11.03 -1.91 -1.02
C PRO A 44 12.18 -2.27 -0.07
N THR A 45 12.77 -1.24 0.54
CA THR A 45 13.80 -1.46 1.57
C THR A 45 13.20 -2.13 2.81
N LEU A 46 14.04 -2.74 3.65
CA LEU A 46 13.60 -3.32 4.92
C LEU A 46 12.97 -2.25 5.83
N GLN A 47 13.55 -1.04 5.85
CA GLN A 47 13.01 0.08 6.61
C GLN A 47 11.62 0.49 6.11
N GLN A 48 11.43 0.65 4.79
CA GLN A 48 10.12 0.96 4.22
C GLN A 48 9.08 -0.12 4.53
N ARG A 49 9.47 -1.40 4.45
CA ARG A 49 8.60 -2.51 4.85
C ARG A 49 8.19 -2.42 6.32
N LYS A 50 9.14 -2.13 7.21
CA LYS A 50 8.91 -1.98 8.65
C LYS A 50 7.92 -0.84 8.92
N GLU A 51 8.16 0.33 8.36
CA GLU A 51 7.31 1.52 8.53
C GLU A 51 5.87 1.26 8.04
N ARG A 52 5.71 0.68 6.84
CA ARG A 52 4.38 0.31 6.30
C ARG A 52 3.66 -0.70 7.18
N MET A 53 4.36 -1.69 7.73
CA MET A 53 3.77 -2.65 8.67
C MET A 53 3.31 -2.00 9.98
N LEU A 54 4.08 -1.05 10.50
CA LEU A 54 3.70 -0.28 11.70
C LEU A 54 2.45 0.57 11.42
N GLN A 55 2.42 1.28 10.29
CA GLN A 55 1.24 2.05 9.87
C GLN A 55 0.00 1.17 9.74
N ARG A 56 0.10 0.01 9.09
CA ARG A 56 -1.01 -0.96 9.00
C ARG A 56 -1.50 -1.44 10.37
N ARG A 57 -0.60 -1.60 11.34
CA ARG A 57 -0.97 -1.97 12.72
C ARG A 57 -1.69 -0.82 13.43
N ALA A 58 -1.23 0.41 13.27
CA ALA A 58 -1.83 1.59 13.89
C ALA A 58 -3.26 1.85 13.37
N VAL A 59 -3.51 1.59 12.09
CA VAL A 59 -4.83 1.80 11.45
C VAL A 59 -5.81 0.65 11.75
N ARG A 60 -5.35 -0.49 12.27
CA ARG A 60 -6.24 -1.61 12.59
C ARG A 60 -7.09 -1.20 13.80
N PRO A 61 -8.42 -1.01 13.65
CA PRO A 61 -9.26 -0.75 14.80
C PRO A 61 -9.11 -1.95 15.74
N VAL A 62 -8.80 -1.69 17.00
CA VAL A 62 -8.89 -2.70 18.05
C VAL A 62 -10.32 -3.21 17.96
N ARG A 63 -10.50 -4.45 17.47
CA ARG A 63 -11.78 -5.13 17.58
C ARG A 63 -12.07 -5.16 19.07
N LYS A 64 -13.06 -4.39 19.54
CA LYS A 64 -13.61 -4.61 20.88
C LYS A 64 -13.98 -6.09 20.94
N PRO A 65 -13.64 -6.81 22.02
CA PRO A 65 -14.19 -8.14 22.20
C PRO A 65 -15.71 -8.03 22.01
N GLY A 66 -16.26 -8.81 21.08
CA GLY A 66 -17.72 -8.91 20.99
C GLY A 66 -18.24 -9.37 22.35
N PRO A 67 -19.44 -8.94 22.77
CA PRO A 67 -19.99 -9.40 24.04
C PRO A 67 -20.03 -10.92 23.97
N GLY A 68 -19.27 -11.58 24.84
CA GLY A 68 -19.22 -13.04 24.90
C GLY A 68 -20.64 -13.58 25.05
N GLY A 69 -21.15 -14.19 23.99
CA GLY A 69 -22.37 -14.98 24.02
C GLY A 69 -22.05 -16.29 24.71
N ARG A 70 -22.84 -16.57 25.76
CA ARG A 70 -22.87 -17.74 26.64
C ARG A 70 -22.61 -19.08 25.95
#